data_AF-A0A1Q7A7M5-F1
#
_entry.id   AF-A0A1Q7A7M5-F1
#
_cell.length_a   1.000
_cell.length_b   1.000
_cell.length_c   1.000
_cell.angle_alpha   90.00
_cell.angle_beta   90.00
_cell.angle_gamma   90.00
#
_symmetry.space_group_name_H-M   'P 1'
#
loop_
_entity.id
_entity.type
_entity.pdbx_description
1 polymer ?
#
loop_
_entity_poly.entity_id
_entity_poly.type
_entity_poly.pdbx_seq_one_letter_code
_entity_poly.pdbx_strand_id
1 'polypeptide(L)' 'MFAGQDADATTRARSYFTGYQPSSPQIALFQDGKLVFMLERKNIEGRAAADIATDLTAAFDRYCD' A
#
# COMPACT_ATOMS: atom_id res chain seq x y z
N MET A 1 6.53 -5.68 4.53
CA MET A 1 6.68 -5.79 6.01
C MET A 1 5.55 -6.64 6.55
N PHE A 2 5.79 -7.49 7.55
CA PHE A 2 4.76 -8.34 8.12
C PHE A 2 4.19 -7.71 9.41
N ALA A 3 3.02 -7.09 9.30
CA ALA A 3 2.37 -6.45 10.44
C ALA A 3 2.08 -7.48 11.55
N GLY A 4 2.52 -7.21 12.77
CA GLY A 4 2.33 -8.07 13.95
C GLY A 4 3.47 -9.05 14.22
N GLN A 5 4.35 -9.30 13.25
CA GLN A 5 5.58 -10.07 13.46
C GLN A 5 6.80 -9.15 13.49
N ASP A 6 6.88 -8.21 12.54
CA ASP A 6 7.97 -7.23 12.45
C ASP A 6 7.47 -5.83 12.88
N ALA A 7 7.32 -5.61 14.19
CA ALA A 7 6.76 -4.37 14.72
C ALA A 7 7.57 -3.12 14.33
N ASP A 8 8.90 -3.17 14.44
CA ASP A 8 9.77 -2.03 14.14
C ASP A 8 9.81 -1.71 12.64
N ALA A 9 9.94 -2.74 11.80
CA ALA A 9 9.92 -2.56 10.35
C ALA A 9 8.55 -2.03 9.87
N THR A 10 7.46 -2.52 10.47
CA THR A 10 6.11 -2.04 10.16
C THR A 10 5.91 -0.59 10.60
N THR A 11 6.38 -0.23 11.79
CA THR A 11 6.31 1.15 12.30
C THR A 11 7.13 2.10 11.44
N ARG A 12 8.36 1.71 11.08
CA ARG A 12 9.23 2.51 10.20
C ARG A 12 8.60 2.68 8.84
N ALA A 13 8.07 1.62 8.23
CA ALA A 13 7.37 1.72 6.95
C ALA A 13 6.16 2.66 7.02
N ARG A 14 5.34 2.53 8.07
CA ARG A 14 4.16 3.39 8.29
C ARG A 14 4.50 4.86 8.47
N SER A 15 5.71 5.20 8.96
CA SER A 15 6.15 6.60 9.03
C SER A 15 6.23 7.29 7.66
N TYR A 16 6.33 6.53 6.57
CA TYR A 16 6.32 7.05 5.20
C TYR A 16 4.90 7.14 4.59
N PHE A 17 3.88 6.61 5.26
CA PHE A 17 2.50 6.55 4.75
C PHE A 17 1.70 7.81 5.13
N THR A 18 2.22 8.99 4.78
CA THR A 18 1.63 10.27 5.16
C THR A 18 0.20 10.42 4.65
N GLY A 19 -0.75 10.79 5.53
CA GLY A 19 -2.16 10.97 5.19
C GLY A 19 -3.04 9.73 5.30
N TYR A 20 -2.46 8.56 5.66
CA TYR A 20 -3.19 7.30 5.79
C TYR A 20 -3.17 6.77 7.22
N GLN A 21 -4.31 6.26 7.67
CA GLN A 21 -4.41 5.61 8.98
C GLN A 21 -3.77 4.21 8.93
N PRO A 22 -3.14 3.76 10.04
CA PRO A 22 -2.52 2.44 10.10
C PRO A 22 -3.60 1.36 9.97
N SER A 23 -3.46 0.48 8.98
CA SER A 23 -4.36 -0.66 8.78
C SER A 23 -3.59 -1.88 8.25
N SER A 24 -4.22 -3.05 8.22
CA SER A 24 -3.64 -4.26 7.62
C SER A 24 -4.75 -5.12 7.00
N PRO A 25 -4.56 -5.65 5.77
CA PRO A 25 -3.46 -5.37 4.85
C PRO A 25 -3.53 -3.94 4.27
N GLN A 26 -2.39 -3.42 3.83
CA GLN A 26 -2.27 -2.16 3.08
C GLN A 26 -1.10 -2.27 2.09
N ILE A 27 -1.22 -1.63 0.91
CA ILE A 27 -0.22 -1.68 -0.17
C ILE A 27 0.12 -0.25 -0.57
N ALA A 28 1.40 0.10 -0.52
CA ALA A 28 1.90 1.43 -0.86
C ALA A 28 2.88 1.34 -2.03
N LEU A 29 2.76 2.26 -2.99
CA LEU A 29 3.71 2.44 -4.09
C LEU A 29 4.48 3.75 -3.89
N PHE A 30 5.79 3.67 -4.05
CA PHE A 30 6.69 4.81 -3.94
C PHE A 30 7.41 5.05 -5.27
N GLN A 31 7.60 6.32 -5.60
CA GLN A 31 8.47 6.78 -6.67
C GLN A 31 9.41 7.84 -6.09
N ASP A 32 10.72 7.69 -6.28
CA ASP A 32 11.75 8.60 -5.73
C ASP A 32 11.60 8.89 -4.22
N GLY A 33 11.25 7.86 -3.44
CA GLY A 33 11.05 7.96 -2.00
C GLY A 33 9.76 8.67 -1.56
N LYS A 34 8.89 9.05 -2.50
CA LYS A 34 7.59 9.68 -2.23
C LYS A 34 6.46 8.68 -2.42
N LEU A 35 5.48 8.71 -1.53
CA LEU A 35 4.26 7.91 -1.66
C LEU A 35 3.41 8.46 -2.81
N VAL A 36 3.19 7.66 -3.86
CA VAL A 36 2.43 8.06 -5.05
C VAL A 36 1.09 7.33 -5.20
N PHE A 37 0.93 6.20 -4.54
CA PHE A 37 -0.31 5.44 -4.53
C PHE A 37 -0.43 4.56 -3.27
N MET A 38 -1.66 4.35 -2.79
CA MET A 38 -1.96 3.55 -1.60
C MET A 38 -3.30 2.83 -1.74
N LEU A 39 -3.31 1.53 -1.43
CA LEU A 39 -4.53 0.77 -1.13
C LEU A 39 -4.59 0.50 0.39
N GLU A 40 -5.60 1.06 1.03
CA GLU A 40 -5.93 0.79 2.43
C GLU A 40 -6.70 -0.53 2.59
N ARG A 41 -6.82 -1.04 3.81
CA ARG A 41 -7.65 -2.23 4.10
C ARG A 41 -9.06 -2.14 3.51
N LYS A 42 -9.71 -0.98 3.61
CA LYS A 42 -11.06 -0.73 3.06
C LYS A 42 -11.13 -0.87 1.53
N ASN A 43 -10.00 -0.74 0.83
CA ASN A 43 -9.89 -0.91 -0.62
C ASN A 43 -9.52 -2.35 -1.00
N ILE A 44 -9.36 -3.26 -0.04
CA ILE A 44 -8.89 -4.64 -0.25
C ILE A 44 -9.92 -5.64 0.31
N GLU A 45 -10.37 -5.41 1.53
CA GLU A 45 -11.27 -6.31 2.26
C GLU A 45 -12.59 -6.50 1.50
N GLY A 46 -12.93 -7.77 1.22
CA GLY A 46 -14.16 -8.14 0.51
C GLY A 46 -14.15 -7.93 -1.01
N ARG A 47 -13.06 -7.41 -1.60
CA ARG A 47 -12.93 -7.27 -3.05
C ARG A 47 -12.33 -8.50 -3.71
N ALA A 48 -12.68 -8.72 -4.98
CA ALA A 48 -12.09 -9.79 -5.76
C ALA A 48 -10.62 -9.48 -6.10
N ALA A 49 -9.80 -10.52 -6.17
CA ALA A 49 -8.37 -10.38 -6.47
C ALA A 49 -8.12 -9.69 -7.82
N ALA A 50 -8.98 -9.94 -8.82
CA ALA A 50 -8.87 -9.33 -10.15
C ALA A 50 -9.09 -7.80 -10.12
N ASP A 51 -9.99 -7.31 -9.27
CA ASP A 51 -10.24 -5.87 -9.13
C ASP A 51 -9.05 -5.18 -8.47
N ILE A 52 -8.49 -5.80 -7.43
CA ILE A 52 -7.29 -5.31 -6.74
C ILE A 52 -6.09 -5.31 -7.69
N ALA A 53 -5.93 -6.36 -8.50
CA ALA A 53 -4.88 -6.45 -9.50
C ALA A 53 -5.01 -5.34 -10.55
N THR A 54 -6.24 -5.03 -10.98
CA THR A 54 -6.50 -3.93 -11.93
C THR A 54 -6.06 -2.59 -11.37
N ASP A 55 -6.39 -2.28 -10.11
CA ASP A 55 -5.97 -1.03 -9.46
C ASP A 55 -4.44 -0.93 -9.36
N LEU A 56 -3.77 -2.04 -9.04
CA LEU A 56 -2.31 -2.10 -8.93
C LEU A 56 -1.63 -1.93 -10.30
N THR A 57 -2.11 -2.63 -11.33
CA THR A 57 -1.58 -2.50 -12.69
C THR A 57 -1.74 -1.07 -13.18
N ALA A 58 -2.91 -0.45 -13.00
CA ALA A 58 -3.13 0.95 -13.38
C ALA A 58 -2.22 1.92 -12.62
N ALA A 59 -1.90 1.64 -11.35
CA ALA A 59 -0.93 2.42 -10.59
C ALA A 59 0.49 2.24 -11.14
N PHE A 60 0.89 1.03 -11.52
CA PHE A 60 2.18 0.78 -12.14
C PHE A 60 2.31 1.45 -13.50
N ASP A 61 1.31 1.32 -14.37
CA ASP A 61 1.27 1.98 -15.69
C ASP A 61 1.38 3.51 -15.59
N ARG A 62 0.98 4.09 -14.45
CA ARG A 62 1.04 5.54 -14.21
C ARG A 62 2.37 6.02 -13.62
N TYR A 63 3.07 5.18 -12.86
CA TYR A 63 4.18 5.61 -12.00
C TYR A 63 5.48 4.82 -12.20
N CYS A 64 5.53 3.84 -13.10
CA CYS A 64 6.68 2.94 -13.27
C CYS A 64 7.19 2.82 -14.71
N ASP A 65 7.14 3.92 -15.47
CA ASP A 65 7.83 4.03 -16.78
C ASP A 65 9.36 3.83 -16.68
#